data_AF-A0A2D9S7L5-F1
#
_entry.id   AF-A0A2D9S7L5-F1
#
_cell.length_a   1.000
_cell.length_b   1.000
_cell.length_c   1.000
_cell.angle_alpha   90.00
_cell.angle_beta   90.00
_cell.angle_gamma   90.00
#
_symmetry.space_group_name_H-M   'P 1'
#
loop_
_entity.id
_entity.type
_entity.pdbx_description
1 polymer ?
#
loop_
_entity_poly.entity_id
_entity_poly.type
_entity_poly.pdbx_seq_one_letter_code
_entity_poly.pdbx_strand_id
1 'polypeptide(L)'
;MSDKLEAVGAIGQAISTEVQKVIIGKSHVIDNVLINILSNGNLLFEDYPGLAKTLMTNTFADALGCDFKRVQFTPDLLPADITGTNIYDAKKGEFSFKPGPIFCNLLLSDEINRAPPKTQAALLEAMQEKQVTIGTVTHKLPAPFLTMATQNPVEQEGTYPLPEAQLDRFMFKMSVGYPDRADEDEILARRIARKKDDVEVETITDPARVVAMQTAIEDVFVDPAVRMYMVEIVSRTREDPRVLVGSSPRGSQALLKTSRSAAAMRGRDFVTPDDVKSVATLAVAHRLILKPEHQIKGLETDEVISDILRQVPVPTV
;
A
#
# COMPACT_ATOMS: atom_id res chain seq x y z
N MET A 1 -26.84 -1.92 8.62
CA MET A 1 -25.51 -2.54 8.58
C MET A 1 -25.62 -4.03 8.32
N SER A 2 -24.92 -4.54 7.30
CA SER A 2 -24.85 -5.98 7.00
C SER A 2 -23.95 -6.66 8.03
N ASP A 3 -24.31 -7.85 8.53
CA ASP A 3 -23.48 -8.67 9.44
C ASP A 3 -22.03 -8.81 8.96
N LYS A 4 -21.83 -8.80 7.63
CA LYS A 4 -20.51 -8.85 7.01
C LYS A 4 -19.66 -7.60 7.30
N LEU A 5 -20.25 -6.41 7.26
CA LEU A 5 -19.53 -5.15 7.49
C LEU A 5 -19.20 -4.94 8.96
N GLU A 6 -20.08 -5.40 9.86
CA GLU A 6 -19.77 -5.42 11.30
C GLU A 6 -18.58 -6.33 11.59
N ALA A 7 -18.54 -7.51 10.95
CA ALA A 7 -17.40 -8.40 11.03
C ALA A 7 -16.12 -7.77 10.49
N VAL A 8 -16.18 -7.01 9.38
CA VAL A 8 -15.01 -6.28 8.83
C VAL A 8 -14.46 -5.30 9.87
N GLY A 9 -15.32 -4.48 10.48
CA GLY A 9 -14.90 -3.51 11.50
C GLY A 9 -14.28 -4.18 12.72
N ALA A 10 -14.93 -5.24 13.25
CA ALA A 10 -14.44 -5.97 14.42
C ALA A 10 -13.09 -6.67 14.17
N ILE A 11 -12.95 -7.36 13.04
CA ILE A 11 -11.70 -8.02 12.66
C ILE A 11 -10.61 -6.97 12.40
N GLY A 12 -10.94 -5.88 11.71
CA GLY A 12 -10.01 -4.79 11.44
C GLY A 12 -9.46 -4.18 12.73
N GLN A 13 -10.32 -3.93 13.72
CA GLN A 13 -9.90 -3.42 15.02
C GLN A 13 -9.01 -4.42 15.78
N ALA A 14 -9.32 -5.72 15.70
CA ALA A 14 -8.50 -6.77 16.31
C ALA A 14 -7.10 -6.82 15.66
N ILE A 15 -7.02 -6.73 14.33
CA ILE A 15 -5.74 -6.66 13.60
C ILE A 15 -4.96 -5.41 14.00
N SER A 16 -5.56 -4.21 13.98
CA SER A 16 -4.88 -2.97 14.39
C SER A 16 -4.35 -3.06 15.82
N THR A 17 -5.13 -3.63 16.74
CA THR A 17 -4.72 -3.83 18.14
C THR A 17 -3.54 -4.79 18.25
N GLU A 18 -3.55 -5.87 17.47
CA GLU A 18 -2.45 -6.85 17.45
C GLU A 18 -1.16 -6.22 16.91
N VAL A 19 -1.25 -5.50 15.79
CA VAL A 19 -0.10 -4.83 15.18
C VAL A 19 0.49 -3.75 16.12
N GLN A 20 -0.35 -3.06 16.90
CA GLN A 20 0.08 -2.06 17.89
C GLN A 20 0.84 -2.65 19.09
N LYS A 21 0.84 -3.98 19.29
CA LYS A 21 1.74 -4.62 20.25
C LYS A 21 3.20 -4.50 19.81
N VAL A 22 3.43 -4.53 18.50
CA VAL A 22 4.75 -4.50 17.85
C VAL A 22 5.15 -3.08 17.45
N ILE A 23 4.24 -2.36 16.79
CA ILE A 23 4.49 -1.02 16.25
C ILE A 23 3.89 0.02 17.20
N ILE A 24 4.74 0.78 17.87
CA ILE A 24 4.36 1.74 18.91
C ILE A 24 4.18 3.14 18.32
N GLY A 25 3.17 3.89 18.76
CA GLY A 25 2.98 5.30 18.40
C GLY A 25 2.40 5.61 17.03
N LYS A 26 2.19 4.60 16.19
CA LYS A 26 1.86 4.77 14.76
C LYS A 26 0.45 4.28 14.40
N SER A 27 -0.53 4.48 15.28
CA SER A 27 -1.92 4.03 15.08
C SER A 27 -2.48 4.45 13.71
N HIS A 28 -2.32 5.71 13.34
CA HIS A 28 -2.76 6.23 12.04
C HIS A 28 -2.07 5.54 10.85
N VAL A 29 -0.78 5.20 10.95
CA VAL A 29 -0.06 4.47 9.89
C VAL A 29 -0.59 3.05 9.76
N ILE A 30 -0.79 2.37 10.89
CA ILE A 30 -1.33 1.01 10.95
C ILE A 30 -2.72 0.98 10.29
N ASP A 31 -3.59 1.93 10.65
CA ASP A 31 -4.93 2.01 10.07
C ASP A 31 -4.87 2.27 8.56
N ASN A 32 -3.98 3.15 8.09
CA ASN A 32 -3.81 3.42 6.67
C ASN A 32 -3.25 2.22 5.88
N VAL A 33 -2.34 1.44 6.47
CA VAL A 33 -1.86 0.18 5.88
C VAL A 33 -3.01 -0.82 5.78
N LEU A 34 -3.82 -0.96 6.82
CA LEU A 34 -4.97 -1.87 6.80
C LEU A 34 -6.04 -1.41 5.80
N ILE A 35 -6.34 -0.11 5.73
CA ILE A 35 -7.20 0.49 4.68
C ILE A 35 -6.67 0.11 3.29
N ASN A 36 -5.36 0.22 3.06
CA ASN A 36 -4.74 -0.14 1.78
C ASN A 36 -4.93 -1.64 1.46
N ILE A 37 -4.65 -2.51 2.42
CA ILE A 37 -4.81 -3.97 2.30
C ILE A 37 -6.26 -4.33 1.97
N LEU A 38 -7.22 -3.78 2.72
CA LEU A 38 -8.64 -4.03 2.55
C LEU A 38 -9.21 -3.43 1.25
N SER A 39 -8.53 -2.43 0.69
CA SER A 39 -8.83 -1.89 -0.63
C SER A 39 -8.19 -2.68 -1.79
N ASN A 40 -7.52 -3.79 -1.48
CA ASN A 40 -6.72 -4.58 -2.42
C ASN A 40 -5.66 -3.72 -3.16
N GLY A 41 -5.07 -2.77 -2.42
CA GLY A 41 -4.10 -1.81 -2.90
C GLY A 41 -2.66 -2.27 -2.73
N ASN A 42 -1.77 -1.76 -3.60
CA ASN A 42 -0.33 -1.79 -3.31
C ASN A 42 0.07 -0.49 -2.61
N LEU A 43 1.08 -0.58 -1.77
CA LEU A 43 1.58 0.53 -0.95
C LEU A 43 3.01 0.88 -1.32
N LEU A 44 3.32 2.17 -1.41
CA LEU A 44 4.68 2.68 -1.56
C LEU A 44 5.10 3.43 -0.31
N PHE A 45 6.11 2.93 0.39
CA PHE A 45 6.76 3.62 1.50
C PHE A 45 7.95 4.45 1.01
N GLU A 46 7.84 5.76 1.14
CA GLU A 46 8.95 6.68 0.90
C GLU A 46 9.51 7.15 2.24
N ASP A 47 10.62 6.54 2.67
CA ASP A 47 11.31 6.98 3.88
C ASP A 47 12.77 6.51 3.89
N TYR A 48 13.52 7.06 4.84
CA TYR A 48 14.86 6.63 5.22
C TYR A 48 14.92 5.14 5.69
N PRO A 49 16.10 4.51 5.55
CA PRO A 49 16.36 3.19 6.12
C PRO A 49 16.12 3.13 7.63
N GLY A 50 15.69 1.97 8.12
CA GLY A 50 15.53 1.70 9.56
C GLY A 50 14.19 2.08 10.18
N LEU A 51 13.22 2.57 9.40
CA LEU A 51 11.91 3.04 9.88
C LEU A 51 10.84 1.94 10.02
N ALA A 52 11.24 0.78 10.55
CA ALA A 52 10.36 -0.35 10.87
C ALA A 52 9.43 -0.85 9.72
N LYS A 53 9.69 -0.52 8.45
CA LYS A 53 8.86 -0.95 7.29
C LYS A 53 8.79 -2.46 7.14
N THR A 54 9.94 -3.14 7.31
CA THR A 54 10.02 -4.60 7.29
C THR A 54 9.23 -5.20 8.46
N LEU A 55 9.40 -4.63 9.65
CA LEU A 55 8.66 -5.06 10.84
C LEU A 55 7.15 -4.88 10.66
N MET A 56 6.71 -3.72 10.15
CA MET A 56 5.32 -3.42 9.83
C MET A 56 4.72 -4.45 8.88
N THR A 57 5.38 -4.68 7.73
CA THR A 57 4.88 -5.59 6.70
C THR A 57 4.80 -7.03 7.22
N ASN A 58 5.83 -7.49 7.95
CA ASN A 58 5.85 -8.82 8.54
C ASN A 58 4.77 -8.99 9.63
N THR A 59 4.61 -8.00 10.50
CA THR A 59 3.59 -8.02 11.56
C THR A 59 2.18 -8.11 10.97
N PHE A 60 1.91 -7.37 9.89
CA PHE A 60 0.64 -7.52 9.18
C PHE A 60 0.48 -8.90 8.56
N ALA A 61 1.54 -9.48 7.98
CA ALA A 61 1.45 -10.83 7.42
C ALA A 61 1.10 -11.87 8.49
N ASP A 62 1.77 -11.82 9.64
CA ASP A 62 1.55 -12.72 10.76
C ASP A 62 0.12 -12.58 11.33
N ALA A 63 -0.34 -11.34 11.54
CA ALA A 63 -1.68 -11.05 12.05
C ALA A 63 -2.80 -11.46 11.06
N LEU A 64 -2.52 -11.39 9.76
CA LEU A 64 -3.47 -11.75 8.69
C LEU A 64 -3.41 -13.24 8.30
N GLY A 65 -2.45 -14.00 8.82
CA GLY A 65 -2.20 -15.39 8.40
C GLY A 65 -1.71 -15.52 6.96
N CYS A 66 -1.10 -14.46 6.43
CA CYS A 66 -0.68 -14.32 5.05
C CYS A 66 0.77 -14.77 4.86
N ASP A 67 1.06 -15.45 3.74
CA ASP A 67 2.43 -15.76 3.37
C ASP A 67 3.20 -14.47 3.06
N PHE A 68 4.34 -14.28 3.75
CA PHE A 68 5.24 -13.15 3.56
C PHE A 68 6.48 -13.53 2.78
N LYS A 69 6.88 -12.67 1.85
CA LYS A 69 8.22 -12.69 1.23
C LYS A 69 8.80 -11.30 1.18
N ARG A 70 10.13 -11.24 1.26
CA ARG A 70 10.91 -10.02 1.10
C ARG A 70 11.86 -10.17 -0.09
N VAL A 71 11.92 -9.15 -0.93
CA VAL A 71 12.87 -9.04 -2.04
C VAL A 71 13.59 -7.72 -1.90
N GLN A 72 14.92 -7.79 -1.84
CA GLN A 72 15.77 -6.62 -1.95
C GLN A 72 16.02 -6.35 -3.43
N PHE A 73 15.68 -5.16 -3.90
CA PHE A 73 15.96 -4.75 -5.28
C PHE A 73 17.41 -4.29 -5.37
N THR A 74 18.13 -4.86 -6.33
CA THR A 74 19.55 -4.56 -6.60
C THR A 74 19.73 -4.30 -8.10
N PRO A 75 20.82 -3.61 -8.51
CA PRO A 75 21.06 -3.28 -9.92
C PRO A 75 21.20 -4.50 -10.85
N ASP A 76 21.56 -5.66 -10.30
CA ASP A 76 21.76 -6.93 -10.99
C ASP A 76 20.52 -7.85 -10.97
N LEU A 77 19.47 -7.49 -10.23
CA LEU A 77 18.27 -8.31 -10.09
C LEU A 77 17.56 -8.48 -11.44
N LEU A 78 17.31 -9.72 -11.85
CA LEU A 78 16.63 -10.03 -13.10
C LEU A 78 15.12 -10.18 -12.90
N PRO A 79 14.29 -9.94 -13.94
CA PRO A 79 12.85 -10.21 -13.87
C PRO A 79 12.51 -11.63 -13.40
N ALA A 80 13.27 -12.63 -13.84
CA ALA A 80 13.06 -14.04 -13.49
C ALA A 80 13.36 -14.35 -12.01
N ASP A 81 14.19 -13.56 -11.35
CA ASP A 81 14.46 -13.71 -9.90
C ASP A 81 13.24 -13.29 -9.07
N ILE A 82 12.33 -12.49 -9.64
CA ILE A 82 11.07 -12.05 -9.05
C ILE A 82 9.93 -13.00 -9.45
N THR A 83 9.78 -13.26 -10.75
CA THR A 83 8.63 -14.00 -11.29
C THR A 83 8.80 -15.51 -11.27
N GLY A 84 10.03 -16.01 -11.09
CA GLY A 84 10.36 -17.42 -11.14
C GLY A 84 10.92 -17.85 -12.49
N THR A 85 11.40 -19.09 -12.53
CA THR A 85 12.08 -19.65 -13.70
C THR A 85 11.80 -21.14 -13.85
N ASN A 86 11.97 -21.65 -15.07
CA ASN A 86 11.90 -23.08 -15.34
C ASN A 86 13.28 -23.71 -15.19
N ILE A 87 13.40 -24.64 -14.24
CA ILE A 87 14.64 -25.37 -13.96
C ILE A 87 14.53 -26.78 -14.51
N TYR A 88 15.56 -27.22 -15.24
CA TYR A 88 15.65 -28.59 -15.73
C TYR A 88 15.85 -29.57 -14.57
N ASP A 89 14.89 -30.48 -14.37
CA ASP A 89 14.99 -31.58 -13.43
C ASP A 89 15.63 -32.79 -14.14
N ALA A 90 16.93 -33.00 -13.93
CA ALA A 90 17.68 -34.09 -14.53
C ALA A 90 17.16 -35.49 -14.17
N LYS A 91 16.40 -35.64 -13.06
CA LYS A 91 15.80 -36.93 -12.70
C LYS A 91 14.56 -37.24 -13.52
N LYS A 92 13.80 -36.21 -13.89
CA LYS A 92 12.56 -36.34 -14.68
C LYS A 92 12.79 -36.14 -16.18
N GLY A 93 13.90 -35.51 -16.57
CA GLY A 93 14.17 -35.14 -17.95
C GLY A 93 13.30 -33.98 -18.45
N GLU A 94 12.69 -33.21 -17.54
CA GLU A 94 11.69 -32.19 -17.85
C GLU A 94 12.03 -30.86 -17.18
N PHE A 95 11.55 -29.76 -17.76
CA PHE A 95 11.61 -28.44 -17.13
C PHE A 95 10.47 -28.29 -16.12
N SER A 96 10.81 -27.94 -14.88
CA SER A 96 9.85 -27.70 -13.80
C SER A 96 9.86 -26.23 -13.39
N PHE A 97 8.67 -25.67 -13.19
CA PHE A 97 8.54 -24.29 -12.74
C PHE A 97 8.95 -24.17 -11.27
N LYS A 98 9.89 -23.25 -10.99
CA LYS A 98 10.23 -22.83 -9.64
C LYS A 98 9.66 -21.43 -9.41
N PRO A 99 8.66 -21.29 -8.52
CA PRO A 99 8.03 -20.00 -8.26
C PRO A 99 9.03 -19.01 -7.66
N GLY A 100 8.97 -17.77 -8.14
CA GLY A 100 9.69 -16.66 -7.56
C GLY A 100 9.05 -16.15 -6.27
N PRO A 101 9.66 -15.16 -5.60
CA PRO A 101 9.18 -14.59 -4.35
C PRO A 101 7.81 -13.90 -4.44
N ILE A 102 7.33 -13.53 -5.63
CA ILE A 102 5.98 -12.93 -5.80
C ILE A 102 4.85 -13.92 -5.51
N PHE A 103 5.12 -15.23 -5.45
CA PHE A 103 4.13 -16.24 -5.09
C PHE A 103 3.98 -16.31 -3.57
N CYS A 104 3.42 -15.24 -3.02
CA CYS A 104 3.07 -15.06 -1.61
C CYS A 104 1.82 -14.17 -1.50
N ASN A 105 1.38 -13.83 -0.30
CA ASN A 105 0.26 -12.91 -0.10
C ASN A 105 0.71 -11.46 0.09
N LEU A 106 1.73 -11.25 0.92
CA LEU A 106 2.34 -9.94 1.16
C LEU A 106 3.81 -9.96 0.75
N LEU A 107 4.14 -9.10 -0.21
CA LEU A 107 5.50 -8.93 -0.71
C LEU A 107 6.08 -7.59 -0.26
N LEU A 108 7.16 -7.62 0.51
CA LEU A 108 8.00 -6.43 0.72
C LEU A 108 9.01 -6.31 -0.43
N SER A 109 8.90 -5.26 -1.22
CA SER A 109 9.84 -4.94 -2.31
C SER A 109 10.73 -3.78 -1.90
N ASP A 110 11.86 -4.09 -1.27
CA ASP A 110 12.75 -3.07 -0.72
C ASP A 110 13.58 -2.39 -1.81
N GLU A 111 13.65 -1.06 -1.75
CA GLU A 111 14.43 -0.20 -2.62
C GLU A 111 14.15 -0.44 -4.10
N ILE A 112 12.87 -0.45 -4.48
CA ILE A 112 12.41 -0.75 -5.85
C ILE A 112 13.10 0.13 -6.91
N ASN A 113 13.53 1.34 -6.53
CA ASN A 113 14.29 2.25 -7.37
C ASN A 113 15.74 1.82 -7.63
N ARG A 114 16.27 0.74 -7.05
CA ARG A 114 17.63 0.24 -7.34
C ARG A 114 17.69 -0.78 -8.46
N ALA A 115 16.57 -1.42 -8.82
CA ALA A 115 16.56 -2.39 -9.92
C ALA A 115 16.35 -1.70 -11.28
N PRO A 116 16.84 -2.32 -12.38
CA PRO A 116 16.61 -1.80 -13.73
C PRO A 116 15.11 -1.72 -14.08
N PRO A 117 14.72 -0.83 -15.02
CA PRO A 117 13.31 -0.64 -15.41
C PRO A 117 12.60 -1.93 -15.86
N LYS A 118 13.31 -2.89 -16.46
CA LYS A 118 12.75 -4.19 -16.86
C LYS A 118 12.29 -5.03 -15.67
N THR A 119 13.07 -5.02 -14.59
CA THR A 119 12.80 -5.76 -13.35
C THR A 119 11.67 -5.10 -12.57
N GLN A 120 11.66 -3.77 -12.50
CA GLN A 120 10.54 -3.00 -11.96
C GLN A 120 9.24 -3.31 -12.73
N ALA A 121 9.28 -3.31 -14.06
CA ALA A 121 8.12 -3.60 -14.89
C ALA A 121 7.52 -4.99 -14.62
N ALA A 122 8.36 -6.01 -14.43
CA ALA A 122 7.90 -7.36 -14.13
C ALA A 122 7.10 -7.45 -12.82
N LEU A 123 7.55 -6.75 -11.77
CA LEU A 123 6.79 -6.65 -10.51
C LEU A 123 5.49 -5.86 -10.71
N LEU A 124 5.55 -4.73 -11.43
CA LEU A 124 4.41 -3.83 -11.63
C LEU A 124 3.31 -4.45 -12.51
N GLU A 125 3.70 -5.32 -13.45
CA GLU A 125 2.77 -6.15 -14.22
C GLU A 125 2.09 -7.18 -13.30
N ALA A 126 2.86 -7.92 -12.50
CA ALA A 126 2.32 -8.88 -11.53
C ALA A 126 1.35 -8.21 -10.52
N MET A 127 1.67 -7.00 -10.07
CA MET A 127 0.81 -6.18 -9.19
C MET A 127 -0.56 -5.88 -9.80
N GLN A 128 -0.62 -5.67 -11.13
CA GLN A 128 -1.82 -5.26 -11.85
C GLN A 128 -2.64 -6.46 -12.33
N GLU A 129 -1.97 -7.45 -12.92
CA GLU A 129 -2.61 -8.62 -13.55
C GLU A 129 -2.89 -9.74 -12.55
N LYS A 130 -2.25 -9.72 -11.37
CA LYS A 130 -2.34 -10.77 -10.34
C LYS A 130 -1.98 -12.17 -10.86
N GLN A 131 -1.16 -12.21 -11.91
CA GLN A 131 -0.63 -13.41 -12.56
C GLN A 131 0.67 -13.07 -13.27
N VAL A 132 1.46 -14.09 -13.60
CA VAL A 132 2.67 -13.96 -14.43
C VAL A 132 2.71 -15.06 -15.48
N THR A 133 3.32 -14.77 -16.63
CA THR A 133 3.52 -15.76 -17.69
C THR A 133 4.99 -16.11 -17.81
N ILE A 134 5.32 -17.40 -17.65
CA ILE A 134 6.68 -17.93 -17.71
C ILE A 134 6.75 -18.87 -18.91
N GLY A 135 7.48 -18.46 -19.95
CA GLY A 135 7.43 -19.14 -21.24
C GLY A 135 6.04 -19.03 -21.86
N THR A 136 5.31 -20.14 -21.93
CA THR A 136 3.94 -20.21 -22.47
C THR A 136 2.87 -20.47 -21.40
N VAL A 137 3.26 -20.64 -20.14
CA VAL A 137 2.33 -21.01 -19.06
C VAL A 137 2.08 -19.80 -18.15
N THR A 138 0.81 -19.48 -17.96
CA THR A 138 0.38 -18.42 -17.03
C THR A 138 0.08 -19.01 -15.66
N HIS A 139 0.66 -18.40 -14.63
CA HIS A 139 0.51 -18.77 -13.23
C HIS A 139 -0.18 -17.63 -12.48
N LYS A 140 -1.30 -17.94 -11.83
CA LYS A 140 -2.00 -16.98 -10.95
C LYS A 140 -1.27 -16.83 -9.63
N LEU A 141 -1.28 -15.61 -9.09
CA LEU A 141 -0.73 -15.34 -7.77
C LEU A 141 -1.75 -15.70 -6.68
N PRO A 142 -1.31 -16.06 -5.47
CA PRO A 142 -2.20 -16.29 -4.33
C PRO A 142 -3.08 -15.07 -4.02
N ALA A 143 -4.29 -15.28 -3.51
CA ALA A 143 -5.19 -14.19 -3.11
C ALA A 143 -5.28 -14.09 -1.58
N PRO A 144 -5.16 -12.88 -0.98
CA PRO A 144 -4.81 -11.62 -1.65
C PRO A 144 -3.32 -11.63 -2.05
N PHE A 145 -2.96 -10.85 -3.08
CA PHE A 145 -1.56 -10.56 -3.43
C PHE A 145 -1.37 -9.05 -3.43
N LEU A 146 -0.57 -8.55 -2.49
CA LEU A 146 -0.30 -7.13 -2.29
C LEU A 146 1.20 -6.90 -2.16
N THR A 147 1.67 -5.82 -2.77
CA THR A 147 3.05 -5.38 -2.64
C THR A 147 3.14 -4.14 -1.77
N MET A 148 4.02 -4.18 -0.78
CA MET A 148 4.51 -3.00 -0.06
C MET A 148 5.93 -2.71 -0.58
N ALA A 149 6.09 -1.70 -1.41
CA ALA A 149 7.38 -1.31 -1.96
C ALA A 149 8.02 -0.21 -1.12
N THR A 150 9.35 -0.14 -1.09
CA THR A 150 10.06 0.96 -0.45
C THR A 150 10.95 1.69 -1.45
N GLN A 151 11.07 3.00 -1.28
CA GLN A 151 12.01 3.84 -2.00
C GLN A 151 12.77 4.73 -1.03
N ASN A 152 14.07 4.84 -1.23
CA ASN A 152 14.93 5.76 -0.50
C ASN A 152 15.08 7.06 -1.31
N PRO A 153 14.61 8.21 -0.82
CA PRO A 153 14.64 9.47 -1.57
C PRO A 153 16.05 10.09 -1.68
N VAL A 154 17.03 9.64 -0.89
CA VAL A 154 18.36 10.29 -0.80
C VAL A 154 19.41 9.65 -1.70
N GLU A 155 19.23 8.40 -2.11
CA GLU A 155 20.22 7.69 -2.95
C GLU A 155 20.12 8.15 -4.41
N GLN A 156 21.07 9.00 -4.83
CA GLN A 156 21.16 9.54 -6.19
C GLN A 156 22.06 8.70 -7.13
N GLU A 157 22.97 7.89 -6.59
CA GLU A 157 23.86 7.05 -7.40
C GLU A 157 23.27 5.66 -7.62
N GLY A 158 23.19 5.23 -8.89
CA GLY A 158 22.76 3.88 -9.24
C GLY A 158 21.27 3.59 -9.03
N THR A 159 20.44 4.63 -8.96
CA THR A 159 18.98 4.49 -8.85
C THR A 159 18.26 4.81 -10.17
N TYR A 160 17.19 4.07 -10.41
CA TYR A 160 16.23 4.21 -11.49
C TYR A 160 14.89 4.64 -10.88
N PRO A 161 14.56 5.95 -10.87
CA PRO A 161 13.30 6.42 -10.31
C PRO A 161 12.12 5.78 -11.05
N LEU A 162 11.04 5.50 -10.33
CA LEU A 162 9.83 5.02 -10.96
C LEU A 162 9.21 6.15 -11.79
N PRO A 163 8.94 5.92 -13.09
CA PRO A 163 8.14 6.85 -13.88
C PRO A 163 6.78 7.08 -13.22
N GLU A 164 6.18 8.24 -13.46
CA GLU A 164 4.92 8.65 -12.82
C GLU A 164 3.76 7.72 -13.21
N ALA A 165 3.79 7.19 -14.44
CA ALA A 165 2.86 6.16 -14.89
C ALA A 165 2.97 4.86 -14.06
N GLN A 166 4.16 4.55 -13.51
CA GLN A 166 4.36 3.42 -12.62
C GLN A 166 3.92 3.74 -11.19
N LEU A 167 4.19 4.95 -10.69
CA LEU A 167 3.70 5.42 -9.39
C LEU A 167 2.17 5.36 -9.29
N ASP A 168 1.46 5.63 -10.39
CA ASP A 168 -0.01 5.56 -10.46
C ASP A 168 -0.58 4.13 -10.25
N ARG A 169 0.28 3.09 -10.21
CA ARG A 169 -0.11 1.70 -9.86
C ARG A 169 -0.12 1.44 -8.35
N PHE A 170 0.45 2.33 -7.55
CA PHE A 170 0.35 2.28 -6.10
C PHE A 170 -0.94 2.98 -5.66
N MET A 171 -1.67 2.34 -4.77
CA MET A 171 -2.91 2.88 -4.24
C MET A 171 -2.64 4.01 -3.27
N PHE A 172 -1.66 3.81 -2.39
CA PHE A 172 -1.14 4.82 -1.48
C PHE A 172 0.37 5.00 -1.63
N LYS A 173 0.82 6.22 -1.42
CA LYS A 173 2.20 6.56 -1.06
C LYS A 173 2.19 7.17 0.34
N MET A 174 3.07 6.73 1.22
CA MET A 174 3.15 7.26 2.58
C MET A 174 4.54 7.12 3.20
N SER A 175 4.72 7.83 4.31
CA SER A 175 5.90 7.76 5.18
C SER A 175 5.48 7.21 6.55
N VAL A 176 6.33 6.40 7.18
CA VAL A 176 6.18 5.94 8.57
C VAL A 176 6.74 6.98 9.54
N GLY A 177 7.88 7.59 9.18
CA GLY A 177 8.64 8.52 10.02
C GLY A 177 9.21 7.89 11.30
N TYR A 178 10.14 8.60 11.96
CA TYR A 178 10.71 8.14 13.23
C TYR A 178 9.63 8.11 14.34
N PRO A 179 9.69 7.14 15.27
CA PRO A 179 8.91 7.22 16.51
C PRO A 179 9.26 8.50 17.28
N ASP A 180 8.31 9.00 18.07
CA ASP A 180 8.63 10.11 18.98
C ASP A 180 9.44 9.60 20.18
N ARG A 181 9.93 10.52 21.03
CA ARG A 181 10.76 10.14 22.18
C ARG A 181 10.04 9.25 23.19
N ALA A 182 8.72 9.44 23.34
CA ALA A 182 7.93 8.65 24.29
C ALA A 182 7.69 7.24 23.74
N ASP A 183 7.41 7.13 22.43
CA ASP A 183 7.30 5.86 21.73
C ASP A 183 8.63 5.09 21.74
N GLU A 184 9.76 5.77 21.53
CA GLU A 184 11.10 5.16 21.62
C GLU A 184 11.37 4.59 23.01
N ASP A 185 11.06 5.35 24.08
CA ASP A 185 11.21 4.88 25.45
C ASP A 185 10.32 3.65 25.72
N GLU A 186 9.08 3.67 25.24
CA GLU A 186 8.15 2.54 25.36
C GLU A 186 8.64 1.30 24.57
N ILE A 187 9.25 1.48 23.39
CA ILE A 187 9.88 0.37 22.63
C ILE A 187 10.98 -0.27 23.49
N LEU A 188 11.83 0.54 24.13
CA LEU A 188 12.90 0.06 25.00
C LEU A 188 12.33 -0.63 26.26
N ALA A 189 11.33 -0.03 26.90
CA ALA A 189 10.67 -0.57 28.09
C ALA A 189 10.05 -1.95 27.81
N ARG A 190 9.29 -2.10 26.71
CA ARG A 190 8.70 -3.39 26.30
C ARG A 190 9.76 -4.43 25.98
N ARG A 191 10.84 -4.05 25.29
CA ARG A 191 11.94 -4.97 24.99
C ARG A 191 12.62 -5.48 26.27
N ILE A 192 12.90 -4.58 27.22
CA ILE A 192 13.51 -4.92 28.53
C ILE A 192 12.61 -5.90 29.30
N ALA A 193 11.31 -5.62 29.35
CA ALA A 193 10.34 -6.48 30.02
C ALA A 193 10.24 -7.87 29.38
N ARG A 194 10.19 -7.92 28.04
CA ARG A 194 10.05 -9.15 27.26
C ARG A 194 11.31 -10.00 27.23
N LYS A 195 12.50 -9.40 27.34
CA LYS A 195 13.82 -10.06 27.25
C LYS A 195 14.04 -10.88 25.97
N LYS A 196 13.32 -10.55 24.89
CA LYS A 196 13.48 -11.11 23.54
C LYS A 196 13.39 -9.98 22.53
N ASP A 197 14.14 -10.09 21.45
CA ASP A 197 14.07 -9.12 20.35
C ASP A 197 12.72 -9.23 19.63
N ASP A 198 12.30 -10.46 19.29
CA ASP A 198 11.04 -10.70 18.59
C ASP A 198 9.81 -10.46 19.45
N VAL A 199 8.74 -9.97 18.82
CA VAL A 199 7.39 -9.89 19.39
C VAL A 199 6.57 -11.03 18.82
N GLU A 200 5.93 -11.81 19.68
CA GLU A 200 4.98 -12.84 19.24
C GLU A 200 3.68 -12.14 18.79
N VAL A 201 3.25 -12.41 17.57
CA VAL A 201 2.06 -11.85 16.93
C VAL A 201 1.03 -12.96 16.77
N GLU A 202 -0.17 -12.76 17.29
CA GLU A 202 -1.26 -13.71 17.13
C GLU A 202 -1.89 -13.59 15.73
N THR A 203 -2.14 -14.71 15.08
CA THR A 203 -2.90 -14.75 13.82
C THR A 203 -4.38 -14.50 14.10
N ILE A 204 -4.90 -13.36 13.67
CA ILE A 204 -6.27 -12.90 13.92
C ILE A 204 -7.26 -13.41 12.86
N THR A 205 -6.78 -13.61 11.64
CA THR A 205 -7.58 -14.04 10.49
C THR A 205 -6.75 -14.89 9.53
N ASP A 206 -7.34 -15.29 8.41
CA ASP A 206 -6.68 -16.02 7.33
C ASP A 206 -6.83 -15.30 5.97
N PRO A 207 -6.03 -15.67 4.95
CA PRO A 207 -6.06 -15.03 3.63
C PRO A 207 -7.43 -15.07 2.94
N ALA A 208 -8.17 -16.18 3.06
CA ALA A 208 -9.48 -16.30 2.43
C ALA A 208 -10.49 -15.33 3.06
N ARG A 209 -10.41 -15.15 4.38
CA ARG A 209 -11.23 -14.17 5.10
C ARG A 209 -10.83 -12.74 4.79
N VAL A 210 -9.55 -12.44 4.54
CA VAL A 210 -9.14 -11.11 4.03
C VAL A 210 -9.79 -10.82 2.67
N VAL A 211 -9.79 -11.78 1.74
CA VAL A 211 -10.48 -11.63 0.45
C VAL A 211 -12.00 -11.43 0.63
N ALA A 212 -12.60 -12.14 1.58
CA ALA A 212 -14.02 -11.96 1.92
C ALA A 212 -14.29 -10.55 2.47
N MET A 213 -13.40 -10.00 3.29
CA MET A 213 -13.49 -8.62 3.79
C MET A 213 -13.36 -7.60 2.65
N GLN A 214 -12.37 -7.77 1.75
CA GLN A 214 -12.21 -6.95 0.55
C GLN A 214 -13.49 -6.95 -0.31
N THR A 215 -14.13 -8.11 -0.45
CA THR A 215 -15.38 -8.25 -1.21
C THR A 215 -16.54 -7.56 -0.50
N ALA A 216 -16.65 -7.70 0.83
CA ALA A 216 -17.72 -7.07 1.60
C ALA A 216 -17.66 -5.54 1.58
N ILE A 217 -16.47 -4.95 1.48
CA ILE A 217 -16.28 -3.49 1.43
C ILE A 217 -16.91 -2.87 0.18
N GLU A 218 -17.06 -3.62 -0.91
CA GLU A 218 -17.73 -3.13 -2.12
C GLU A 218 -19.23 -2.84 -1.88
N ASP A 219 -19.83 -3.43 -0.85
CA ASP A 219 -21.23 -3.21 -0.45
C ASP A 219 -21.43 -1.90 0.35
N VAL A 220 -20.34 -1.22 0.76
CA VAL A 220 -20.43 0.07 1.45
C VAL A 220 -21.04 1.12 0.53
N PHE A 221 -22.12 1.75 0.99
CA PHE A 221 -22.87 2.75 0.25
C PHE A 221 -22.05 4.04 0.06
N VAL A 222 -22.14 4.63 -1.12
CA VAL A 222 -21.50 5.91 -1.43
C VAL A 222 -22.52 6.80 -2.11
N ASP A 223 -22.93 7.84 -1.39
CA ASP A 223 -23.90 8.80 -1.87
C ASP A 223 -23.43 9.47 -3.17
N PRO A 224 -24.32 9.73 -4.17
CA PRO A 224 -23.97 10.48 -5.38
C PRO A 224 -23.22 11.79 -5.13
N ALA A 225 -23.55 12.54 -4.09
CA ALA A 225 -22.87 13.79 -3.75
C ALA A 225 -21.43 13.54 -3.26
N VAL A 226 -21.19 12.47 -2.50
CA VAL A 226 -19.84 12.06 -2.10
C VAL A 226 -19.02 11.56 -3.31
N ARG A 227 -19.64 10.82 -4.24
CA ARG A 227 -18.98 10.43 -5.49
C ARG A 227 -18.55 11.65 -6.31
N MET A 228 -19.44 12.66 -6.43
CA MET A 228 -19.11 13.91 -7.10
C MET A 228 -18.03 14.70 -6.36
N TYR A 229 -18.03 14.68 -5.04
CA TYR A 229 -16.95 15.26 -4.23
C TYR A 229 -15.58 14.64 -4.54
N MET A 230 -15.49 13.31 -4.67
CA MET A 230 -14.26 12.62 -5.08
C MET A 230 -13.81 13.03 -6.50
N VAL A 231 -14.76 13.18 -7.44
CA VAL A 231 -14.47 13.63 -8.81
C VAL A 231 -13.96 15.06 -8.80
N GLU A 232 -14.59 15.95 -8.04
CA GLU A 232 -14.20 17.36 -7.93
C GLU A 232 -12.80 17.51 -7.36
N ILE A 233 -12.46 16.79 -6.27
CA ILE A 233 -11.08 16.78 -5.73
C ILE A 233 -10.06 16.44 -6.82
N VAL A 234 -10.33 15.39 -7.60
CA VAL A 234 -9.42 14.95 -8.67
C VAL A 234 -9.40 15.93 -9.84
N SER A 235 -10.54 16.52 -10.24
CA SER A 235 -10.59 17.53 -11.31
C SER A 235 -9.77 18.76 -10.95
N ARG A 236 -9.89 19.23 -9.70
CA ARG A 236 -9.13 20.37 -9.19
C ARG A 236 -7.63 20.17 -9.29
N THR A 237 -7.11 18.94 -9.16
CA THR A 237 -5.68 18.68 -9.38
C THR A 237 -5.22 18.94 -10.82
N ARG A 238 -6.12 18.81 -11.81
CA ARG A 238 -5.82 19.06 -13.23
C ARG A 238 -5.97 20.53 -13.61
N GLU A 239 -6.78 21.26 -12.85
CA GLU A 239 -7.06 22.68 -13.04
C GLU A 239 -6.09 23.58 -12.24
N ASP A 240 -5.40 23.03 -11.24
CA ASP A 240 -4.51 23.79 -10.37
C ASP A 240 -3.31 24.38 -11.16
N PRO A 241 -3.07 25.70 -11.09
CA PRO A 241 -2.03 26.36 -11.87
C PRO A 241 -0.61 25.94 -11.49
N ARG A 242 -0.40 25.31 -10.32
CA ARG A 242 0.90 24.82 -9.84
C ARG A 242 1.24 23.44 -10.42
N VAL A 243 0.23 22.72 -10.91
CA VAL A 243 0.35 21.34 -11.39
C VAL A 243 0.57 21.32 -12.91
N LEU A 244 1.55 20.53 -13.36
CA LEU A 244 1.82 20.23 -14.76
C LEU A 244 0.95 19.08 -15.28
N VAL A 245 0.82 18.01 -14.48
CA VAL A 245 -0.04 16.86 -14.76
C VAL A 245 -0.81 16.50 -13.49
N GLY A 246 -2.14 16.62 -13.53
CA GLY A 246 -3.01 16.25 -12.42
C GLY A 246 -3.33 14.76 -12.36
N SER A 247 -4.04 14.36 -11.30
CA SER A 247 -4.35 12.96 -11.04
C SER A 247 -5.30 12.36 -12.10
N SER A 248 -5.00 11.13 -12.54
CA SER A 248 -5.80 10.39 -13.53
C SER A 248 -7.14 9.91 -12.93
N PRO A 249 -8.07 9.33 -13.72
CA PRO A 249 -9.27 8.68 -13.17
C PRO A 249 -8.98 7.56 -12.15
N ARG A 250 -7.75 7.02 -12.13
CA ARG A 250 -7.31 6.08 -11.09
C ARG A 250 -7.28 6.75 -9.71
N GLY A 251 -7.03 8.06 -9.65
CA GLY A 251 -7.19 8.87 -8.43
C GLY A 251 -8.59 8.76 -7.84
N SER A 252 -9.63 8.95 -8.66
CA SER A 252 -11.02 8.84 -8.21
C SER A 252 -11.38 7.41 -7.78
N GLN A 253 -10.88 6.40 -8.49
CA GLN A 253 -11.09 5.00 -8.11
C GLN A 253 -10.38 4.65 -6.80
N ALA A 254 -9.17 5.17 -6.57
CA ALA A 254 -8.46 4.98 -5.32
C ALA A 254 -9.24 5.61 -4.16
N LEU A 255 -9.68 6.87 -4.29
CA LEU A 255 -10.51 7.53 -3.28
C LEU A 255 -11.76 6.71 -2.96
N LEU A 256 -12.46 6.18 -3.96
CA LEU A 256 -13.65 5.37 -3.75
C LEU A 256 -13.34 4.11 -2.91
N LYS A 257 -12.35 3.33 -3.33
CA LYS A 257 -11.98 2.07 -2.66
C LYS A 257 -11.50 2.30 -1.23
N THR A 258 -10.62 3.27 -1.04
CA THR A 258 -10.00 3.52 0.27
C THR A 258 -10.96 4.19 1.23
N SER A 259 -11.88 5.04 0.74
CA SER A 259 -12.92 5.63 1.60
C SER A 259 -13.94 4.59 2.07
N ARG A 260 -14.28 3.61 1.22
CA ARG A 260 -15.13 2.48 1.63
C ARG A 260 -14.46 1.64 2.71
N SER A 261 -13.19 1.31 2.53
CA SER A 261 -12.39 0.59 3.53
C SER A 261 -12.30 1.35 4.84
N ALA A 262 -12.07 2.68 4.78
CA ALA A 262 -12.04 3.54 5.96
C ALA A 262 -13.39 3.56 6.71
N ALA A 263 -14.51 3.67 5.98
CA ALA A 263 -15.85 3.62 6.56
C ALA A 263 -16.14 2.26 7.22
N ALA A 264 -15.84 1.16 6.53
CA ALA A 264 -16.05 -0.19 7.04
C ALA A 264 -15.21 -0.48 8.30
N MET A 265 -13.93 -0.06 8.33
CA MET A 265 -13.09 -0.17 9.51
C MET A 265 -13.63 0.61 10.71
N ARG A 266 -14.32 1.72 10.46
CA ARG A 266 -15.01 2.53 11.48
C ARG A 266 -16.40 2.00 11.83
N GLY A 267 -16.76 0.80 11.35
CA GLY A 267 -18.05 0.19 11.63
C GLY A 267 -19.23 0.92 10.98
N ARG A 268 -19.02 1.56 9.82
CA ARG A 268 -20.09 2.20 9.04
C ARG A 268 -20.31 1.50 7.70
N ASP A 269 -21.57 1.46 7.26
CA ASP A 269 -21.99 0.94 5.95
C ASP A 269 -22.17 2.03 4.89
N PHE A 270 -21.76 3.27 5.18
CA PHE A 270 -21.76 4.38 4.23
C PHE A 270 -20.51 5.25 4.38
N VAL A 271 -20.06 5.81 3.25
CA VAL A 271 -18.94 6.75 3.18
C VAL A 271 -19.37 8.17 3.49
N THR A 272 -18.58 8.86 4.31
CA THR A 272 -18.69 10.30 4.62
C THR A 272 -17.59 11.09 3.91
N PRO A 273 -17.75 12.42 3.73
CA PRO A 273 -16.69 13.26 3.20
C PRO A 273 -15.39 13.22 4.02
N ASP A 274 -15.47 12.98 5.32
CA ASP A 274 -14.28 12.88 6.18
C ASP A 274 -13.49 11.58 5.94
N ASP A 275 -14.15 10.48 5.53
CA ASP A 275 -13.45 9.28 5.03
C ASP A 275 -12.60 9.64 3.81
N VAL A 276 -13.19 10.37 2.85
CA VAL A 276 -12.50 10.81 1.63
C VAL A 276 -11.32 11.70 1.95
N LYS A 277 -11.50 12.71 2.82
CA LYS A 277 -10.42 13.61 3.23
C LYS A 277 -9.27 12.86 3.90
N SER A 278 -9.58 11.89 4.77
CA SER A 278 -8.57 11.17 5.55
C SER A 278 -7.60 10.34 4.69
N VAL A 279 -8.04 9.92 3.49
CA VAL A 279 -7.24 9.11 2.56
C VAL A 279 -6.75 9.89 1.34
N ALA A 280 -7.20 11.14 1.15
CA ALA A 280 -7.02 11.86 -0.10
C ALA A 280 -5.55 12.18 -0.41
N THR A 281 -4.78 12.66 0.56
CA THR A 281 -3.35 12.93 0.35
C THR A 281 -2.61 11.64 -0.01
N LEU A 282 -2.81 10.57 0.76
CA LEU A 282 -2.15 9.29 0.55
C LEU A 282 -2.45 8.67 -0.81
N ALA A 283 -3.69 8.79 -1.27
CA ALA A 283 -4.08 8.29 -2.59
C ALA A 283 -3.65 9.23 -3.71
N VAL A 284 -3.83 10.54 -3.59
CA VAL A 284 -3.81 11.41 -4.78
C VAL A 284 -2.47 12.09 -4.99
N ALA A 285 -1.73 12.45 -3.93
CA ALA A 285 -0.57 13.35 -4.02
C ALA A 285 0.53 12.81 -4.95
N HIS A 286 0.88 11.53 -4.86
CA HIS A 286 1.93 10.91 -5.69
C HIS A 286 1.56 10.76 -7.17
N ARG A 287 0.34 11.13 -7.56
CA ARG A 287 -0.14 11.13 -8.95
C ARG A 287 -0.02 12.51 -9.61
N LEU A 288 0.49 13.51 -8.88
CA LEU A 288 0.66 14.87 -9.38
C LEU A 288 2.10 15.08 -9.84
N ILE A 289 2.25 15.77 -10.97
CA ILE A 289 3.53 16.33 -11.41
C ILE A 289 3.42 17.83 -11.28
N LEU A 290 4.27 18.44 -10.45
CA LEU A 290 4.31 19.89 -10.28
C LEU A 290 5.08 20.56 -11.41
N LYS A 291 4.77 21.83 -11.69
CA LYS A 291 5.58 22.63 -12.62
C LYS A 291 6.97 22.91 -12.02
N PRO A 292 8.04 22.93 -12.83
CA PRO A 292 9.41 23.10 -12.33
C PRO A 292 9.60 24.34 -11.45
N GLU A 293 8.96 25.47 -11.78
CA GLU A 293 9.11 26.70 -10.97
C GLU A 293 8.53 26.59 -9.55
N HIS A 294 7.62 25.65 -9.30
CA HIS A 294 7.05 25.39 -7.98
C HIS A 294 7.88 24.36 -7.20
N GLN A 295 8.39 23.33 -7.89
CA GLN A 295 9.30 22.34 -7.29
C GLN A 295 10.59 23.00 -6.77
N ILE A 296 11.16 23.92 -7.56
CA ILE A 296 12.37 24.68 -7.17
C ILE A 296 12.14 25.52 -5.90
N LYS A 297 10.89 25.93 -5.65
CA LYS A 297 10.50 26.68 -4.44
C LYS A 297 10.20 25.78 -3.24
N GLY A 298 10.35 24.47 -3.38
CA GLY A 298 10.09 23.49 -2.33
C GLY A 298 8.60 23.22 -2.07
N LEU A 299 7.72 23.50 -3.04
CA LEU A 299 6.30 23.13 -2.93
C LEU A 299 6.17 21.61 -3.06
N GLU A 300 5.46 20.99 -2.12
CA GLU A 300 5.20 19.56 -2.14
C GLU A 300 3.79 19.24 -2.65
N THR A 301 3.63 18.06 -3.28
CA THR A 301 2.32 17.62 -3.81
C THR A 301 1.25 17.49 -2.71
N ASP A 302 1.66 17.11 -1.50
CA ASP A 302 0.80 17.00 -0.32
C ASP A 302 0.17 18.34 0.09
N GLU A 303 0.91 19.44 -0.09
CA GLU A 303 0.43 20.80 0.20
C GLU A 303 -0.64 21.22 -0.82
N VAL A 304 -0.45 20.89 -2.10
CA VAL A 304 -1.44 21.14 -3.16
C VAL A 304 -2.74 20.41 -2.86
N ILE A 305 -2.67 19.13 -2.47
CA ILE A 305 -3.88 18.36 -2.11
C ILE A 305 -4.55 18.95 -0.86
N SER A 306 -3.76 19.32 0.16
CA SER A 306 -4.29 19.94 1.38
C SER A 306 -5.05 21.24 1.08
N ASP A 307 -4.54 22.07 0.17
CA ASP A 307 -5.22 23.29 -0.26
C ASP A 307 -6.51 22.99 -1.05
N ILE A 308 -6.48 22.01 -1.95
CA ILE A 308 -7.67 21.57 -2.70
C ILE A 308 -8.77 21.10 -1.73
N LEU A 309 -8.44 20.27 -0.74
CA LEU A 309 -9.40 19.77 0.24
C LEU A 309 -10.04 20.87 1.10
N ARG A 310 -9.35 21.99 1.31
CA ARG A 310 -9.91 23.18 1.99
C ARG A 310 -10.84 24.00 1.12
N GLN A 311 -10.63 23.99 -0.20
CA GLN A 311 -11.38 24.81 -1.16
C GLN A 311 -12.60 24.10 -1.73
N VAL A 312 -12.56 22.77 -1.91
CA VAL A 312 -13.68 22.02 -2.46
C VAL A 312 -14.82 21.98 -1.43
N PRO A 313 -16.03 22.48 -1.78
CA PRO A 313 -17.17 22.45 -0.87
C PRO A 313 -17.51 21.01 -0.45
N VAL A 314 -17.69 20.81 0.85
CA VAL A 314 -18.11 19.53 1.40
C VAL A 314 -19.61 19.34 1.11
N PRO A 315 -20.04 18.23 0.50
CA PRO A 315 -21.45 17.99 0.26
C PRO A 315 -22.20 17.78 1.58
N THR A 316 -23.46 18.20 1.61
CA THR A 316 -24.38 17.84 2.70
C THR A 316 -24.99 16.48 2.36
N VAL A 317 -24.71 15.47 3.20
CA VAL A 317 -25.18 14.09 3.07
C VAL A 317 -25.75 13.59 4.38
#